data_AF-A0A495Y2M9-F1
#
_entry.id   AF-A0A495Y2M9-F1
#
_cell.length_a   1.000
_cell.length_b   1.000
_cell.length_c   1.000
_cell.angle_alpha   90.00
_cell.angle_beta   90.00
_cell.angle_gamma   90.00
#
_symmetry.space_group_name_H-M   'P 1'
#
loop_
_entity.id
_entity.type
_entity.pdbx_description
1 polymer ?
#
loop_
_entity_poly.entity_id
_entity_poly.type
_entity_poly.pdbx_seq_one_letter_code
_entity_poly.pdbx_strand_id
1 'polypeptide(L)'
;MGGVKRYEQDYVDSCRARDESQAAMFHSLLVSVRGHDDDDPNGEVANALDSLETEFFNNMLLVLEGYFVHRDPDLEASPGGVLAEVRLLAASLMQNGGAVLPAPAGARHAELGLREGETVRLTASSYRRLSNAFFREIERRYTGRA
;
A
#
# COMPACT_ATOMS: atom_id res chain seq x y z
N MET A 1 -18.85 13.59 -12.68
CA MET A 1 -17.55 13.48 -13.39
C MET A 1 -17.24 12.01 -13.51
N GLY A 2 -16.97 11.50 -14.72
CA GLY A 2 -16.58 10.09 -14.90
C GLY A 2 -15.14 9.85 -14.44
N GLY A 3 -14.85 8.65 -13.94
CA GLY A 3 -13.49 8.28 -13.57
C GLY A 3 -12.63 7.91 -14.78
N VAL A 4 -11.32 7.77 -14.55
CA VAL A 4 -10.35 7.34 -15.56
C VAL A 4 -10.58 5.87 -15.89
N LYS A 5 -10.93 5.61 -17.15
CA LYS A 5 -11.17 4.25 -17.68
C LYS A 5 -9.92 3.59 -18.26
N ARG A 6 -8.91 4.40 -18.60
CA ARG A 6 -7.65 3.92 -19.17
C ARG A 6 -6.46 4.76 -18.74
N TYR A 7 -5.38 4.12 -18.34
CA TYR A 7 -4.06 4.72 -18.13
C TYR A 7 -3.12 4.29 -19.26
N GLU A 8 -2.24 5.19 -19.67
CA GLU A 8 -1.12 4.84 -20.55
C GLU A 8 -0.14 3.94 -19.81
N GLN A 9 0.48 2.99 -20.52
CA GLN A 9 1.42 2.04 -19.89
C GLN A 9 2.61 2.79 -19.26
N ASP A 10 3.16 3.78 -19.95
CA ASP A 10 4.27 4.60 -19.45
C ASP A 10 3.95 5.31 -18.13
N TYR A 11 2.68 5.65 -17.90
CA TYR A 11 2.23 6.22 -16.63
C TYR A 11 2.26 5.19 -15.51
N VAL A 12 1.71 3.99 -15.75
CA VAL A 12 1.71 2.90 -14.77
C VAL A 12 3.14 2.49 -14.41
N ASP A 13 4.00 2.34 -15.42
CA ASP A 13 5.42 1.98 -15.24
C ASP A 13 6.16 3.08 -14.45
N SER A 14 5.87 4.34 -14.75
CA SER A 14 6.41 5.50 -14.04
C SER A 14 5.99 5.56 -12.57
N CYS A 15 4.75 5.18 -12.25
CA CYS A 15 4.26 5.09 -10.88
C CYS A 15 4.93 3.91 -10.14
N ARG A 16 5.00 2.75 -10.78
CA ARG A 16 5.67 1.55 -10.23
C ARG A 16 7.15 1.80 -9.93
N ALA A 17 7.88 2.43 -10.84
CA ALA A 17 9.29 2.75 -10.63
C ALA A 17 9.51 3.70 -9.44
N ARG A 18 8.62 4.69 -9.24
CA ARG A 18 8.67 5.59 -8.08
C ARG A 18 8.35 4.88 -6.77
N ASP A 19 7.40 3.94 -6.80
CA ASP A 19 7.04 3.10 -5.67
C ASP A 19 8.23 2.23 -5.22
N GLU A 20 8.80 1.50 -6.17
CA GLU A 20 9.95 0.61 -5.96
C GLU A 20 11.18 1.37 -5.49
N SER A 21 11.43 2.57 -6.03
CA SER A 21 12.55 3.42 -5.61
C SER A 21 12.43 3.82 -4.13
N GLN A 22 11.24 4.20 -3.66
CA GLN A 22 11.02 4.57 -2.25
C GLN A 22 11.18 3.35 -1.32
N ALA A 23 10.64 2.20 -1.71
CA ALA A 23 10.84 0.96 -0.96
C ALA A 23 12.32 0.54 -0.89
N ALA A 24 13.08 0.72 -1.97
CA ALA A 24 14.52 0.44 -2.00
C ALA A 24 15.34 1.41 -1.13
N MET A 25 14.96 2.68 -1.05
CA MET A 25 15.59 3.64 -0.14
C MET A 25 15.39 3.23 1.32
N PHE A 26 14.18 2.84 1.70
CA PHE A 26 13.90 2.34 3.05
C PHE A 26 14.71 1.08 3.38
N HIS A 27 14.79 0.13 2.44
CA HIS A 27 15.64 -1.06 2.62
C HIS A 27 17.13 -0.71 2.81
N SER A 28 17.65 0.26 2.04
CA SER A 28 19.04 0.70 2.16
C SER A 28 19.33 1.36 3.51
N LEU A 29 18.37 2.14 4.04
CA LEU A 29 18.42 2.68 5.39
C LEU A 29 18.49 1.54 6.43
N LEU A 30 17.59 0.55 6.35
CA LEU A 30 17.58 -0.59 7.27
C LEU A 30 18.90 -1.36 7.29
N VAL A 31 19.47 -1.66 6.11
CA VAL A 31 20.77 -2.35 6.01
C VAL A 31 21.89 -1.53 6.64
N SER A 32 21.88 -0.21 6.42
CA SER A 32 22.91 0.68 6.97
C SER A 32 22.86 0.74 8.50
N VAL A 33 21.66 0.78 9.09
CA VAL A 33 21.50 0.82 10.54
C VAL A 33 21.86 -0.51 11.18
N ARG A 34 21.40 -1.64 10.61
CA ARG A 34 21.73 -2.99 11.14
C ARG A 34 23.21 -3.36 11.02
N GLY A 35 23.96 -2.70 10.14
CA GLY A 35 25.42 -2.84 10.08
C GLY A 35 26.15 -2.34 11.33
N HIS A 36 25.46 -1.66 12.26
CA HIS A 36 25.99 -1.08 13.49
C HIS A 36 25.32 -1.66 14.76
N ASP A 37 24.78 -2.89 14.68
CA ASP A 37 23.98 -3.53 15.76
C ASP A 37 24.71 -3.64 17.13
N ASP A 38 26.05 -3.59 17.17
CA ASP A 38 26.83 -3.60 18.42
C ASP A 38 26.62 -2.31 19.27
N ASP A 39 26.06 -1.24 18.70
CA ASP A 39 25.84 0.07 19.35
C ASP A 39 24.43 0.26 19.97
N ASP A 40 23.54 -0.76 19.93
CA ASP A 40 22.15 -0.67 20.48
C ASP A 40 21.85 -1.71 21.58
N PRO A 41 22.52 -1.65 22.76
CA PRO A 41 22.36 -2.64 23.82
C PRO A 41 20.94 -2.69 24.42
N ASN A 42 20.14 -1.64 24.24
CA ASN A 42 18.79 -1.52 24.78
C ASN A 42 17.68 -1.76 23.72
N GLY A 43 18.04 -1.95 22.45
CA GLY A 43 17.07 -2.12 21.36
C GLY A 43 16.26 -0.87 21.02
N GLU A 44 16.73 0.32 21.41
CA GLU A 44 16.02 1.58 21.17
C GLU A 44 15.98 1.92 19.67
N VAL A 45 17.09 1.68 18.97
CA VAL A 45 17.19 1.90 17.52
C VAL A 45 16.31 0.90 16.78
N ALA A 46 16.31 -0.37 17.19
CA ALA A 46 15.42 -1.39 16.62
C ALA A 46 13.93 -1.01 16.77
N ASN A 47 13.51 -0.60 17.97
CA ASN A 47 12.11 -0.18 18.21
C ASN A 47 11.72 1.07 17.41
N ALA A 48 12.64 2.03 17.27
CA ALA A 48 12.44 3.22 16.45
C ALA A 48 12.30 2.87 14.96
N LEU A 49 13.09 1.90 14.47
CA LEU A 49 12.99 1.40 13.11
C LEU A 49 11.66 0.68 12.84
N ASP A 50 11.16 -0.13 13.76
CA ASP A 50 9.87 -0.81 13.60
C ASP A 50 8.70 0.19 13.55
N SER A 51 8.77 1.22 14.38
CA SER A 51 7.80 2.33 14.37
C SER A 51 7.88 3.11 13.06
N LEU A 52 9.11 3.41 12.60
CA LEU A 52 9.35 4.08 11.33
C LEU A 52 8.87 3.25 10.14
N GLU A 53 9.09 1.93 10.14
CA GLU A 53 8.63 1.03 9.08
C GLU A 53 7.11 1.14 8.92
N THR A 54 6.39 1.04 10.03
CA THR A 54 4.93 1.13 10.05
C THR A 54 4.45 2.45 9.47
N GLU A 55 4.97 3.58 9.96
CA GLU A 55 4.57 4.91 9.50
C GLU A 55 4.96 5.16 8.04
N PHE A 56 6.15 4.73 7.63
CA PHE A 56 6.61 4.88 6.26
C PHE A 56 5.71 4.13 5.28
N PHE A 57 5.42 2.86 5.54
CA PHE A 57 4.61 2.07 4.61
C PHE A 57 3.12 2.39 4.67
N ASN A 58 2.60 2.84 5.81
CA ASN A 58 1.26 3.41 5.88
C ASN A 58 1.14 4.66 4.98
N ASN A 59 2.15 5.54 4.98
CA ASN A 59 2.17 6.70 4.07
C ASN A 59 2.35 6.30 2.60
N MET A 60 3.20 5.31 2.32
CA MET A 60 3.35 4.76 0.97
C MET A 60 2.04 4.16 0.42
N LEU A 61 1.17 3.63 1.28
CA LEU A 61 -0.17 3.18 0.87
C LEU A 61 -1.03 4.36 0.38
N LEU A 62 -0.94 5.52 1.03
CA LEU A 62 -1.64 6.73 0.60
C LEU A 62 -1.12 7.22 -0.76
N VAL A 63 0.20 7.15 -0.97
CA VAL A 63 0.82 7.48 -2.27
C VAL A 63 0.32 6.52 -3.36
N LEU A 64 0.29 5.22 -3.05
CA LEU A 64 -0.20 4.18 -3.98
C LEU A 64 -1.64 4.43 -4.41
N GLU A 65 -2.55 4.70 -3.45
CA GLU A 65 -3.93 5.09 -3.76
C GLU A 65 -3.98 6.40 -4.56
N GLY A 66 -3.15 7.37 -4.18
CA GLY A 66 -3.07 8.69 -4.79
C GLY A 66 -2.77 8.66 -6.29
N TYR A 67 -1.89 7.76 -6.75
CA TYR A 67 -1.60 7.59 -8.19
C TYR A 67 -2.86 7.31 -9.01
N PHE A 68 -3.82 6.55 -8.47
CA PHE A 68 -4.99 6.09 -9.22
C PHE A 68 -6.30 6.49 -8.55
N VAL A 69 -6.30 7.57 -7.75
CA VAL A 69 -7.47 8.00 -6.97
C VAL A 69 -8.68 8.37 -7.85
N HIS A 70 -8.42 8.77 -9.09
CA HIS A 70 -9.46 9.12 -10.06
C HIS A 70 -9.89 7.94 -10.95
N ARG A 71 -9.46 6.71 -10.67
CA ARG A 71 -9.88 5.51 -11.44
C ARG A 71 -11.39 5.34 -11.41
N ASP A 72 -11.95 4.90 -12.54
CA ASP A 72 -13.39 4.62 -12.63
C ASP A 72 -13.78 3.44 -11.71
N PRO A 73 -14.65 3.64 -10.70
CA PRO A 73 -15.05 2.58 -9.78
C PRO A 73 -15.83 1.47 -10.47
N ASP A 74 -16.50 1.72 -11.60
CA ASP A 74 -17.26 0.70 -12.32
C ASP A 74 -16.34 -0.39 -12.91
N LEU A 75 -15.08 -0.05 -13.19
CA LEU A 75 -14.07 -0.99 -13.68
C LEU A 75 -13.34 -1.74 -12.56
N GLU A 76 -13.44 -1.28 -11.31
CA GLU A 76 -12.67 -1.78 -10.18
C GLU A 76 -13.02 -3.24 -9.83
N ALA A 77 -14.20 -3.68 -10.27
CA ALA A 77 -14.94 -4.94 -10.01
C ALA A 77 -14.51 -5.84 -8.84
N SER A 78 -15.55 -6.37 -8.20
CA SER A 78 -15.55 -7.25 -7.03
C SER A 78 -15.30 -6.53 -5.70
N PRO A 79 -16.33 -6.42 -4.84
CA PRO A 79 -16.13 -5.96 -3.47
C PRO A 79 -15.18 -6.92 -2.74
N GLY A 80 -14.01 -6.42 -2.34
CA GLY A 80 -12.93 -7.22 -1.73
C GLY A 80 -11.72 -7.50 -2.63
N GLY A 81 -11.70 -7.00 -3.87
CA GLY A 81 -10.48 -6.98 -4.68
C GLY A 81 -9.41 -6.04 -4.11
N VAL A 82 -8.16 -6.20 -4.56
CA VAL A 82 -7.01 -5.42 -4.05
C VAL A 82 -7.18 -3.90 -4.21
N LEU A 83 -7.84 -3.42 -5.27
CA LEU A 83 -8.10 -1.98 -5.45
C LEU A 83 -9.06 -1.43 -4.41
N ALA A 84 -10.09 -2.21 -4.06
CA ALA A 84 -11.06 -1.85 -3.03
C ALA A 84 -10.43 -1.95 -1.63
N GLU A 85 -9.58 -2.95 -1.40
CA GLU A 85 -8.78 -3.09 -0.18
C GLU A 85 -7.86 -1.88 0.03
N VAL A 86 -7.07 -1.50 -0.98
CA VAL A 86 -6.20 -0.30 -0.89
C VAL A 86 -7.02 0.97 -0.64
N ARG A 87 -8.15 1.17 -1.32
CA ARG A 87 -9.02 2.33 -1.07
C ARG A 87 -9.55 2.36 0.37
N LEU A 88 -10.01 1.22 0.88
CA LEU A 88 -10.53 1.14 2.25
C LEU A 88 -9.44 1.44 3.27
N LEU A 89 -8.25 0.87 3.09
CA LEU A 89 -7.12 1.08 4.00
C LEU A 89 -6.63 2.54 3.96
N ALA A 90 -6.56 3.15 2.77
CA ALA A 90 -6.24 4.57 2.64
C ALA A 90 -7.30 5.45 3.34
N ALA A 91 -8.59 5.17 3.15
CA ALA A 91 -9.66 5.86 3.87
C ALA A 91 -9.56 5.67 5.39
N SER A 92 -9.18 4.48 5.85
CA SER A 92 -9.01 4.14 7.27
C SER A 92 -7.87 4.95 7.91
N LEU A 93 -6.75 5.09 7.22
CA LEU A 93 -5.62 5.93 7.63
C LEU A 93 -6.01 7.40 7.71
N MET A 94 -6.76 7.91 6.73
CA MET A 94 -7.14 9.33 6.67
C MET A 94 -8.27 9.71 7.63
N GLN A 95 -9.22 8.81 7.89
CA GLN A 95 -10.50 9.18 8.51
C GLN A 95 -10.76 8.49 9.86
N ASN A 96 -10.04 7.42 10.19
CA ASN A 96 -10.32 6.59 11.36
C ASN A 96 -9.08 6.33 12.22
N GLY A 97 -8.12 7.26 12.20
CA GLY A 97 -6.89 7.15 13.00
C GLY A 97 -6.08 5.88 12.71
N GLY A 98 -6.22 5.31 11.51
CA GLY A 98 -5.55 4.06 11.13
C GLY A 98 -6.25 2.78 11.58
N ALA A 99 -7.43 2.83 12.21
CA ALA A 99 -8.24 1.63 12.41
C ALA A 99 -9.05 1.29 11.15
N VAL A 100 -9.05 0.03 10.74
CA VAL A 100 -9.73 -0.44 9.52
C VAL A 100 -11.22 -0.15 9.60
N LEU A 101 -11.71 0.60 8.61
CA LEU A 101 -13.13 0.92 8.44
C LEU A 101 -13.95 -0.34 8.09
N PRO A 102 -15.27 -0.34 8.36
CA PRO A 102 -16.14 -1.43 7.94
C PRO A 102 -16.10 -1.64 6.42
N ALA A 103 -15.88 -2.89 6.00
CA ALA A 103 -15.95 -3.28 4.59
C ALA A 103 -17.38 -3.68 4.20
N PRO A 104 -17.76 -3.58 2.91
CA PRO A 104 -19.03 -4.13 2.43
C PRO A 104 -19.17 -5.61 2.80
N ALA A 105 -20.39 -6.05 3.14
CA ALA A 105 -20.67 -7.42 3.54
C ALA A 105 -20.15 -8.44 2.51
N GLY A 106 -19.33 -9.40 2.95
CA GLY A 106 -18.74 -10.43 2.10
C GLY A 106 -17.38 -10.06 1.48
N ALA A 107 -16.92 -8.81 1.63
CA ALA A 107 -15.55 -8.45 1.26
C ALA A 107 -14.57 -9.13 2.23
N ARG A 108 -13.61 -9.89 1.68
CA ARG A 108 -12.39 -10.26 2.41
C ARG A 108 -11.24 -9.43 1.86
N HIS A 109 -10.47 -8.82 2.74
CA HIS A 109 -9.18 -8.22 2.44
C HIS A 109 -8.23 -9.34 2.01
N ALA A 110 -8.16 -9.57 0.69
CA ALA A 110 -7.56 -10.77 0.13
C ALA A 110 -6.04 -10.80 0.34
N GLU A 111 -5.40 -9.64 0.42
CA GLU A 111 -3.94 -9.56 0.49
C GLU A 111 -3.41 -9.42 1.93
N LEU A 112 -4.08 -8.62 2.77
CA LEU A 112 -3.64 -8.42 4.17
C LEU A 112 -4.46 -9.18 5.21
N GLY A 113 -5.68 -9.59 4.90
CA GLY A 113 -6.54 -10.33 5.82
C GLY A 113 -6.98 -9.55 7.08
N LEU A 114 -6.77 -8.23 7.10
CA LEU A 114 -7.16 -7.38 8.22
C LEU A 114 -8.68 -7.36 8.43
N ARG A 115 -9.11 -7.19 9.66
CA ARG A 115 -10.54 -7.08 10.01
C ARG A 115 -10.91 -5.66 10.41
N GLU A 116 -12.21 -5.35 10.36
CA GLU A 116 -12.76 -4.11 10.89
C GLU A 116 -12.27 -3.84 12.32
N GLY A 117 -11.85 -2.59 12.57
CA GLY A 117 -11.32 -2.14 13.86
C GLY A 117 -9.86 -2.51 14.12
N GLU A 118 -9.24 -3.40 13.34
CA GLU A 118 -7.80 -3.68 13.48
C GLU A 118 -6.97 -2.46 13.04
N THR A 119 -5.84 -2.22 13.69
CA THR A 119 -4.94 -1.12 13.30
C THR A 119 -4.16 -1.49 12.04
N VAL A 120 -4.16 -0.61 11.04
CA VAL A 120 -3.32 -0.73 9.85
C VAL A 120 -1.85 -0.56 10.26
N ARG A 121 -1.09 -1.65 10.16
CA ARG A 121 0.36 -1.69 10.42
C ARG A 121 1.07 -2.39 9.28
N LEU A 122 1.57 -1.61 8.31
CA LEU A 122 2.25 -2.18 7.15
C LEU A 122 3.74 -2.35 7.42
N THR A 123 4.24 -3.54 7.13
CA THR A 123 5.68 -3.81 7.02
C THR A 123 6.10 -3.67 5.57
N ALA A 124 7.40 -3.59 5.28
CA ALA A 124 7.91 -3.62 3.92
C ALA A 124 7.40 -4.85 3.15
N SER A 125 7.34 -5.98 3.84
CA SER A 125 6.92 -7.26 3.25
C SER A 125 5.44 -7.27 2.87
N SER A 126 4.56 -6.77 3.74
CA SER A 126 3.12 -6.74 3.49
C SER A 126 2.77 -5.66 2.46
N TYR A 127 3.41 -4.50 2.56
CA TYR A 127 3.28 -3.44 1.56
C TYR A 127 3.65 -3.91 0.16
N ARG A 128 4.82 -4.55 -0.01
CA ARG A 128 5.28 -5.02 -1.32
C ARG A 128 4.34 -6.05 -1.95
N ARG A 129 3.74 -6.94 -1.15
CA ARG A 129 2.72 -7.87 -1.66
C ARG A 129 1.50 -7.10 -2.19
N LEU A 130 1.03 -6.14 -1.39
CA LEU A 130 -0.13 -5.33 -1.71
C LEU A 130 0.11 -4.44 -2.95
N SER A 131 1.24 -3.73 -3.02
CA SER A 131 1.55 -2.85 -4.15
C SER A 131 1.71 -3.62 -5.46
N ASN A 132 2.37 -4.80 -5.43
CA ASN A 132 2.48 -5.67 -6.60
C ASN A 132 1.12 -6.18 -7.08
N ALA A 133 0.27 -6.64 -6.15
CA ALA A 133 -1.09 -7.07 -6.49
C ALA A 133 -1.92 -5.92 -7.06
N PHE A 134 -1.79 -4.73 -6.46
CA PHE A 134 -2.47 -3.52 -6.88
C PHE A 134 -2.08 -3.10 -8.30
N PHE A 135 -0.79 -2.97 -8.62
CA PHE A 135 -0.37 -2.59 -9.97
C PHE A 135 -0.77 -3.63 -11.03
N ARG A 136 -0.69 -4.93 -10.73
CA ARG A 136 -1.17 -6.00 -11.62
C ARG A 136 -2.68 -5.86 -11.91
N GLU A 137 -3.45 -5.44 -10.90
CA GLU A 137 -4.89 -5.20 -11.03
C GLU A 137 -5.18 -3.94 -11.86
N ILE A 138 -4.41 -2.88 -11.67
CA ILE A 138 -4.45 -1.66 -12.50
C ILE A 138 -4.17 -2.00 -13.97
N GLU A 139 -3.10 -2.73 -14.25
CA GLU A 139 -2.73 -3.15 -15.60
C GLU A 139 -3.87 -3.96 -16.25
N ARG A 140 -4.37 -4.98 -15.56
CA ARG A 140 -5.42 -5.85 -16.11
C ARG A 140 -6.70 -5.09 -16.47
N ARG A 141 -7.09 -4.08 -15.67
CA ARG A 141 -8.39 -3.42 -15.80
C ARG A 141 -8.35 -2.10 -16.54
N TYR A 142 -7.23 -1.39 -16.48
CA TYR A 142 -7.14 0.00 -16.91
C TYR A 142 -6.05 0.26 -17.95
N THR A 143 -5.27 -0.70 -18.44
CA THR A 143 -4.35 -0.44 -19.59
C THR A 143 -4.82 -1.08 -20.90
N GLY A 144 -5.76 -2.04 -20.82
CA GLY A 144 -6.35 -2.71 -21.98
C GLY A 144 -5.52 -3.89 -22.50
N ARG A 145 -4.50 -4.36 -21.75
CA ARG A 145 -3.85 -5.64 -21.97
C ARG A 145 -4.54 -6.71 -21.13
N ALA A 146 -5.27 -7.60 -21.81
CA ALA A 146 -5.78 -8.85 -21.26
C ALA A 146 -4.75 -9.97 -21.46
#